data_AF-A0A7S7NX07-F1
#
_entry.id   AF-A0A7S7NX07-F1
#
_cell.length_a   1.000
_cell.length_b   1.000
_cell.length_c   1.000
_cell.angle_alpha   90.00
_cell.angle_beta   90.00
_cell.angle_gamma   90.00
#
_symmetry.space_group_name_H-M   'P 1'
#
loop_
_entity.id
_entity.type
_entity.pdbx_description
1 polymer ?
#
loop_
_entity_poly.entity_id
_entity_poly.type
_entity_poly.pdbx_seq_one_letter_code
_entity_poly.pdbx_strand_id
1 'polypeptide(L)'
;MRSAGPKALARRHEELLFQRAYPGSEEEALSADRQLSQIAGRVEALRASGRDLTPLEEYDTCGIAGSGITAVFSYGVARHLVRAHGDAVDIEWDAYECWEPLGRLLPQLLPLSAEDALVEAHVPYRDWVHAAAGTRPDLAWLMDAIETRWRGSRQRAERYDALQLPLRWNFGISTATRTLMRLPGKDLFLHTEPYLTRKDVSLDAIPKLPALPVRKLPRALGAVMLALARDTSAVRYRELHGFTWGDPRHVYEIDGGRGLKFYLSSVLPVHRLPLRACHSMSLWKNGVPVGYFEGLSLFERMEAGFNLYYTFRAGETAYLYTKVLQACHQMLGVTTFTLDPYQVGHENEEGLASGAFWFYRKLGYRSTDPAIRALTVKEEARIKKDARYRTPVETLRTLVAAPMVYELPGHETGDWDQFQLRRLGLRTADGSAPKLPRALGKAKATPEEIRYLELMRKDSRFRQQILELGRP
;
A
#
# COMPACT_ATOMS: atom_id res chain seq x y z
N MET A 1 -2.95 35.56 -17.90
CA MET A 1 -3.42 34.21 -18.32
C MET A 1 -4.66 33.87 -17.53
N ARG A 2 -5.80 33.55 -18.18
CA ARG A 2 -7.01 33.06 -17.48
C ARG A 2 -6.59 31.90 -16.56
N SER A 3 -6.87 31.99 -15.26
CA SER A 3 -6.48 30.97 -14.29
C SER A 3 -7.07 29.63 -14.72
N ALA A 4 -6.21 28.68 -15.10
CA ALA A 4 -6.63 27.34 -15.46
C ALA A 4 -7.36 26.70 -14.27
N GLY A 5 -8.48 26.02 -14.51
CA GLY A 5 -9.30 25.43 -13.44
C GLY A 5 -8.61 24.27 -12.70
N PRO A 6 -9.22 23.75 -11.62
CA PRO A 6 -8.66 22.71 -10.76
C PRO A 6 -8.12 21.48 -11.52
N LYS A 7 -8.88 20.95 -12.48
CA LYS A 7 -8.44 19.79 -13.29
C LYS A 7 -7.19 20.06 -14.12
N ALA A 8 -7.03 21.28 -14.63
CA ALA A 8 -5.84 21.67 -15.37
C ALA A 8 -4.63 21.85 -14.45
N LEU A 9 -4.85 22.35 -13.23
CA LEU A 9 -3.81 22.41 -12.19
C LEU A 9 -3.36 21.01 -11.79
N ALA A 10 -4.29 20.08 -11.57
CA ALA A 10 -3.98 18.68 -11.26
C ALA A 10 -3.17 18.02 -12.38
N ARG A 11 -3.56 18.15 -13.65
CA ARG A 11 -2.79 17.62 -14.78
C ARG A 11 -1.36 18.18 -14.81
N ARG A 12 -1.20 19.50 -14.62
CA ARG A 12 0.13 20.12 -14.56
C ARG A 12 0.94 19.60 -13.39
N HIS A 13 0.32 19.38 -12.23
CA HIS A 13 0.96 18.80 -11.07
C HIS A 13 1.50 17.38 -11.38
N GLU A 14 0.73 16.54 -12.06
CA GLU A 14 1.16 15.19 -12.47
C GLU A 14 2.36 15.23 -13.43
N GLU A 15 2.34 16.11 -14.43
CA GLU A 15 3.46 16.32 -15.35
C GLU A 15 4.75 16.69 -14.60
N LEU A 16 4.64 17.62 -13.64
CA LEU A 16 5.78 18.08 -12.84
C LEU A 16 6.31 16.98 -11.91
N LEU A 17 5.44 16.17 -11.32
CA LEU A 17 5.86 15.02 -10.52
C LEU A 17 6.61 13.99 -11.36
N PHE A 18 6.09 13.66 -12.55
CA PHE A 18 6.74 12.74 -13.46
C PHE A 18 8.11 13.25 -13.89
N GLN A 19 8.17 14.51 -14.32
CA GLN A 19 9.39 15.21 -14.69
C GLN A 19 10.43 15.18 -13.55
N ARG A 20 9.99 15.39 -12.32
CA ARG A 20 10.88 15.35 -11.16
C ARG A 20 11.40 13.95 -10.83
N ALA A 21 10.59 12.91 -11.04
CA ALA A 21 11.00 11.52 -10.80
C ALA A 21 11.92 10.99 -11.92
N TYR A 22 11.69 11.41 -13.16
CA TYR A 22 12.43 10.97 -14.35
C TYR A 22 13.06 12.16 -15.12
N PRO A 23 13.93 12.97 -14.49
CA PRO A 23 14.49 14.15 -15.14
C PRO A 23 15.55 13.75 -16.18
N GLY A 24 15.60 14.46 -17.32
CA GLY A 24 16.68 14.36 -18.30
C GLY A 24 17.93 15.18 -17.90
N SER A 25 17.77 16.20 -17.06
CA SER A 25 18.85 17.02 -16.52
C SER A 25 18.57 17.49 -15.08
N GLU A 26 19.60 17.93 -14.36
CA GLU A 26 19.41 18.52 -13.03
C GLU A 26 18.57 19.80 -13.07
N GLU A 27 18.76 20.63 -14.10
CA GLU A 27 18.00 21.85 -14.33
C GLU A 27 16.49 21.57 -14.47
N GLU A 28 16.15 20.46 -15.14
CA GLU A 28 14.79 20.00 -15.29
C GLU A 28 14.17 19.60 -13.96
N ALA A 29 14.90 18.83 -13.14
CA ALA A 29 14.47 18.46 -11.80
C ALA A 29 14.25 19.69 -10.90
N LEU A 30 15.20 20.63 -10.91
CA LEU A 30 15.11 21.88 -10.14
C LEU A 30 13.95 22.75 -10.62
N SER A 31 13.71 22.83 -11.93
CA SER A 31 12.58 23.55 -12.51
C SER A 31 11.24 22.94 -12.09
N ALA A 32 11.15 21.62 -12.06
CA ALA A 32 9.95 20.92 -11.61
C ALA A 32 9.67 21.20 -10.12
N ASP A 33 10.68 21.10 -9.25
CA ASP A 33 10.52 21.40 -7.82
C ASP A 33 10.12 22.87 -7.57
N ARG A 34 10.72 23.83 -8.28
CA ARG A 34 10.34 25.27 -8.20
C ARG A 34 8.89 25.52 -8.61
N GLN A 35 8.38 24.79 -9.60
CA GLN A 35 6.98 24.94 -10.03
C GLN A 35 6.01 24.24 -9.08
N LEU A 36 6.39 23.09 -8.53
CA LEU A 36 5.60 22.38 -7.53
C LEU A 36 5.45 23.21 -6.25
N SER A 37 6.49 23.92 -5.82
CA SER A 37 6.42 24.80 -4.63
C SER A 37 5.42 25.95 -4.78
N GLN A 38 4.98 26.27 -6.00
CA GLN A 38 3.98 27.31 -6.28
C GLN A 38 2.54 26.76 -6.30
N ILE A 39 2.34 25.44 -6.29
CA ILE A 39 1.02 24.82 -6.49
C ILE A 39 0.05 25.21 -5.37
N ALA A 40 0.48 25.20 -4.11
CA ALA A 40 -0.38 25.55 -2.98
C ALA A 40 -0.97 26.97 -3.12
N GLY A 41 -0.16 27.94 -3.55
CA GLY A 41 -0.64 29.31 -3.80
C GLY A 41 -1.64 29.39 -4.96
N ARG A 42 -1.52 28.51 -5.96
CA ARG A 42 -2.50 28.42 -7.07
C ARG A 42 -3.81 27.78 -6.61
N VAL A 43 -3.76 26.77 -5.73
CA VAL A 43 -4.96 26.20 -5.10
C VAL A 43 -5.69 27.27 -4.27
N GLU A 44 -4.94 28.06 -3.49
CA GLU A 44 -5.53 29.15 -2.71
C GLU A 44 -6.18 30.22 -3.60
N ALA A 45 -5.52 30.62 -4.69
CA ALA A 45 -6.11 31.56 -5.65
C ALA A 45 -7.41 31.01 -6.28
N LEU A 46 -7.48 29.70 -6.56
CA LEU A 46 -8.71 29.06 -7.04
C LEU A 46 -9.81 29.10 -5.96
N ARG A 47 -9.48 28.77 -4.71
CA ARG A 47 -10.38 28.86 -3.56
C ARG A 47 -10.95 30.27 -3.39
N ALA A 48 -10.09 31.27 -3.36
CA ALA A 48 -10.48 32.68 -3.22
C ALA A 48 -11.36 33.17 -4.37
N SER A 49 -11.23 32.58 -5.56
CA SER A 49 -12.10 32.87 -6.71
C SER A 49 -13.44 32.09 -6.72
N GLY A 50 -13.77 31.39 -5.63
CA GLY A 50 -15.02 30.63 -5.47
C GLY A 50 -15.12 29.41 -6.38
N ARG A 51 -13.97 28.84 -6.81
CA ARG A 51 -13.96 27.62 -7.63
C ARG A 51 -14.11 26.38 -6.76
N ASP A 52 -14.91 25.44 -7.23
CA ASP A 52 -15.01 24.10 -6.63
C ASP A 52 -13.67 23.37 -6.70
N LEU A 53 -13.15 22.94 -5.56
CA LEU A 53 -11.87 22.23 -5.44
C LEU A 53 -12.01 20.72 -5.31
N THR A 54 -13.23 20.18 -5.30
CA THR A 54 -13.52 18.73 -5.25
C THR A 54 -12.67 17.93 -6.26
N PRO A 55 -12.42 18.41 -7.50
CA PRO A 55 -11.56 17.69 -8.44
C PRO A 55 -10.09 17.52 -8.01
N LEU A 56 -9.62 18.19 -6.94
CA LEU A 56 -8.29 18.03 -6.34
C LEU A 56 -8.29 17.02 -5.17
N GLU A 57 -9.47 16.50 -4.81
CA GLU A 57 -9.66 15.50 -3.76
C GLU A 57 -10.15 14.16 -4.34
N GLU A 58 -10.44 14.10 -5.65
CA GLU A 58 -10.72 12.84 -6.35
C GLU A 58 -9.55 11.84 -6.22
N TYR A 59 -9.84 10.54 -6.28
CA TYR A 59 -8.87 9.46 -6.03
C TYR A 59 -7.57 9.57 -6.87
N ASP A 60 -7.67 10.02 -8.12
CA ASP A 60 -6.52 10.13 -9.03
C ASP A 60 -5.65 11.39 -8.76
N THR A 61 -6.24 12.43 -8.18
CA THR A 61 -5.65 13.78 -8.07
C THR A 61 -5.43 14.25 -6.63
N CYS A 62 -5.94 13.53 -5.63
CA CYS A 62 -5.81 13.82 -4.20
C CYS A 62 -4.36 13.98 -3.71
N GLY A 63 -4.14 14.58 -2.54
CA GLY A 63 -2.80 14.73 -1.96
C GLY A 63 -1.97 15.89 -2.56
N ILE A 64 -2.62 16.87 -3.19
CA ILE A 64 -2.00 18.10 -3.70
C ILE A 64 -1.88 19.14 -2.57
N ALA A 65 -0.76 19.84 -2.48
CA ALA A 65 -0.59 20.92 -1.50
C ALA A 65 -1.66 22.01 -1.69
N GLY A 66 -2.26 22.43 -0.58
CA GLY A 66 -3.34 23.40 -0.52
C GLY A 66 -4.75 22.81 -0.63
N SER A 67 -4.93 21.53 -0.97
CA SER A 67 -6.22 20.82 -0.87
C SER A 67 -6.34 20.01 0.43
N GLY A 68 -7.27 19.07 0.51
CA GLY A 68 -7.32 18.07 1.57
C GLY A 68 -7.97 16.76 1.11
N ILE A 69 -8.29 15.89 2.06
CA ILE A 69 -9.10 14.69 1.86
C ILE A 69 -10.00 14.45 3.08
N THR A 70 -11.10 13.72 2.88
CA THR A 70 -11.94 13.17 3.96
C THR A 70 -12.01 11.66 3.80
N ALA A 71 -11.55 10.90 4.80
CA ALA A 71 -11.49 9.45 4.73
C ALA A 71 -11.61 8.77 6.10
N VAL A 72 -12.10 7.53 6.12
CA VAL A 72 -12.03 6.67 7.30
C VAL A 72 -10.68 5.95 7.30
N PHE A 73 -9.92 6.13 8.37
CA PHE A 73 -8.61 5.49 8.54
C PHE A 73 -8.61 4.55 9.73
N SER A 74 -7.86 3.44 9.67
CA SER A 74 -7.61 2.63 10.86
C SER A 74 -6.90 3.42 11.97
N TYR A 75 -7.05 2.94 13.20
CA TYR A 75 -6.46 3.49 14.42
C TYR A 75 -4.97 3.79 14.27
N GLY A 76 -4.22 2.88 13.65
CA GLY A 76 -2.78 3.05 13.51
C GLY A 76 -2.40 4.22 12.59
N VAL A 77 -3.19 4.45 11.54
CA VAL A 77 -3.01 5.60 10.63
C VAL A 77 -3.56 6.87 11.25
N ALA A 78 -4.77 6.86 11.81
CA ALA A 78 -5.36 8.01 12.49
C ALA A 78 -4.45 8.54 13.61
N ARG A 79 -3.92 7.65 14.45
CA ARG A 79 -2.94 7.97 15.49
C ARG A 79 -1.66 8.59 14.92
N HIS A 80 -1.17 8.10 13.80
CA HIS A 80 -0.01 8.68 13.11
C HIS A 80 -0.34 10.10 12.63
N LEU A 81 -1.50 10.28 11.99
CA LEU A 81 -1.93 11.56 11.43
C LEU A 81 -2.08 12.64 12.51
N VAL A 82 -2.77 12.34 13.62
CA VAL A 82 -2.91 13.27 14.75
C VAL A 82 -1.56 13.69 15.30
N ARG A 83 -0.63 12.74 15.46
CA ARG A 83 0.69 13.02 16.06
C ARG A 83 1.63 13.77 15.11
N ALA A 84 1.52 13.53 13.80
CA ALA A 84 2.40 14.11 12.80
C ALA A 84 1.90 15.46 12.28
N HIS A 85 0.58 15.64 12.20
CA HIS A 85 -0.05 16.78 11.52
C HIS A 85 -0.97 17.62 12.42
N GLY A 86 -1.22 17.18 13.67
CA GLY A 86 -1.93 17.96 14.68
C GLY A 86 -3.29 18.46 14.20
N ASP A 87 -3.55 19.76 14.40
CA ASP A 87 -4.81 20.44 14.06
C ASP A 87 -5.13 20.46 12.56
N ALA A 88 -4.22 20.01 11.69
CA ALA A 88 -4.53 19.81 10.28
C ALA A 88 -5.48 18.62 10.04
N VAL A 89 -5.68 17.76 11.06
CA VAL A 89 -6.51 16.55 10.98
C VAL A 89 -7.50 16.52 12.13
N ASP A 90 -8.79 16.45 11.82
CA ASP A 90 -9.85 16.29 12.82
C ASP A 90 -11.03 15.48 12.28
N ILE A 91 -12.02 15.20 13.14
CA ILE A 91 -13.24 14.48 12.77
C ILE A 91 -14.10 15.36 11.85
N GLU A 92 -14.51 14.82 10.70
CA GLU A 92 -15.50 15.45 9.82
C GLU A 92 -16.90 15.06 10.29
N TRP A 93 -17.40 15.73 11.33
CA TRP A 93 -18.69 15.39 11.94
C TRP A 93 -19.87 15.46 10.95
N ASP A 94 -19.80 16.35 9.97
CA ASP A 94 -20.87 16.51 8.98
C ASP A 94 -20.94 15.32 8.01
N ALA A 95 -19.87 14.52 7.92
CA ALA A 95 -19.81 13.28 7.15
C ALA A 95 -20.04 12.03 8.03
N TYR A 96 -20.31 12.18 9.33
CA TYR A 96 -20.43 11.05 10.26
C TYR A 96 -21.89 10.61 10.44
N GLU A 97 -22.19 9.38 10.03
CA GLU A 97 -23.55 8.85 10.03
C GLU A 97 -23.81 7.77 11.11
N CYS A 98 -22.75 7.14 11.64
CA CYS A 98 -22.87 5.95 12.50
C CYS A 98 -22.72 6.30 14.00
N TRP A 99 -23.78 6.76 14.65
CA TRP A 99 -23.72 7.23 16.04
C TRP A 99 -23.69 6.12 17.11
N GLU A 100 -24.18 4.92 16.83
CA GLU A 100 -24.31 3.83 17.81
C GLU A 100 -22.96 3.33 18.36
N PRO A 101 -21.89 3.16 17.55
CA PRO A 101 -20.55 2.88 18.07
C PRO A 101 -20.07 3.91 19.08
N LEU A 102 -20.33 5.19 18.84
CA LEU A 102 -19.93 6.28 19.72
C LEU A 102 -20.71 6.22 21.04
N GLY A 103 -22.02 5.92 20.98
CA GLY A 103 -22.84 5.68 22.17
C GLY A 103 -22.42 4.48 23.02
N ARG A 104 -21.80 3.45 22.42
CA ARG A 104 -21.20 2.34 23.18
C ARG A 104 -19.85 2.69 23.80
N LEU A 105 -19.10 3.60 23.17
CA LEU A 105 -17.76 3.97 23.61
C LEU A 105 -17.78 5.07 24.68
N LEU A 106 -18.54 6.15 24.47
CA LEU A 106 -18.49 7.35 25.30
C LEU A 106 -18.80 7.09 26.78
N PRO A 107 -19.78 6.27 27.18
CA PRO A 107 -19.99 5.94 28.60
C PRO A 107 -18.78 5.32 29.30
N GLN A 108 -17.85 4.71 28.56
CA GLN A 108 -16.60 4.13 29.10
C GLN A 108 -15.49 5.18 29.29
N LEU A 109 -15.62 6.36 28.65
CA LEU A 109 -14.68 7.49 28.66
C LEU A 109 -15.20 8.67 29.48
N LEU A 110 -16.51 8.93 29.40
CA LEU A 110 -17.27 10.02 30.01
C LEU A 110 -18.45 9.41 30.78
N PRO A 111 -18.27 8.99 32.05
CA PRO A 111 -19.28 8.22 32.76
C PRO A 111 -20.67 8.87 32.82
N LEU A 112 -20.75 10.20 32.87
CA LEU A 112 -22.03 10.92 32.90
C LEU A 112 -22.77 10.91 31.55
N SER A 113 -22.10 10.63 30.43
CA SER A 113 -22.80 10.44 29.16
C SER A 113 -23.65 9.17 29.12
N ALA A 114 -23.50 8.27 30.12
CA ALA A 114 -24.30 7.07 30.25
C ALA A 114 -25.76 7.36 30.57
N GLU A 115 -26.04 8.44 31.31
CA GLU A 115 -27.41 8.86 31.62
C GLU A 115 -28.15 9.13 30.30
N ASP A 116 -27.65 10.05 29.47
CA ASP A 116 -28.24 10.33 28.16
C ASP A 116 -28.30 9.07 27.28
N ALA A 117 -27.18 8.33 27.18
CA ALA A 117 -27.09 7.17 26.30
C ALA A 117 -28.11 6.05 26.60
N LEU A 118 -28.63 6.00 27.82
CA LEU A 118 -29.58 4.97 28.26
C LEU A 118 -31.05 5.39 28.17
N VAL A 119 -31.35 6.69 28.25
CA VAL A 119 -32.75 7.17 28.32
C VAL A 119 -33.16 8.09 27.17
N GLU A 120 -32.22 8.75 26.49
CA GLU A 120 -32.53 9.72 25.44
C GLU A 120 -32.54 9.08 24.05
N ALA A 121 -33.51 9.49 23.22
CA ALA A 121 -33.61 9.02 21.83
C ALA A 121 -32.61 9.72 20.88
N HIS A 122 -32.20 10.95 21.20
CA HIS A 122 -31.33 11.78 20.35
C HIS A 122 -30.16 12.32 21.16
N VAL A 123 -29.26 11.42 21.53
CA VAL A 123 -28.11 11.77 22.37
C VAL A 123 -27.13 12.64 21.57
N PRO A 124 -26.74 13.82 22.10
CA PRO A 124 -25.83 14.72 21.40
C PRO A 124 -24.36 14.29 21.58
N TYR A 125 -23.98 13.14 21.02
CA TYR A 125 -22.65 12.56 21.23
C TYR A 125 -21.49 13.47 20.77
N ARG A 126 -21.69 14.25 19.70
CA ARG A 126 -20.73 15.27 19.25
C ARG A 126 -20.46 16.29 20.35
N ASP A 127 -21.51 16.79 21.00
CA ASP A 127 -21.38 17.81 22.04
C ASP A 127 -20.67 17.26 23.28
N TRP A 128 -20.91 15.99 23.62
CA TRP A 128 -20.17 15.28 24.67
C TRP A 128 -18.66 15.20 24.38
N VAL A 129 -18.29 14.85 23.14
CA VAL A 129 -16.89 14.83 22.72
C VAL A 129 -16.29 16.23 22.76
N HIS A 130 -16.99 17.21 22.18
CA HIS A 130 -16.51 18.59 22.09
C HIS A 130 -16.32 19.22 23.48
N ALA A 131 -17.28 19.03 24.39
CA ALA A 131 -17.19 19.51 25.77
C ALA A 131 -15.99 18.89 26.51
N ALA A 132 -15.67 17.63 26.25
CA ALA A 132 -14.55 16.95 26.86
C ALA A 132 -13.20 17.32 26.21
N ALA A 133 -13.19 17.61 24.91
CA ALA A 133 -12.01 18.06 24.17
C ALA A 133 -11.59 19.49 24.57
N GLY A 134 -12.57 20.35 24.87
CA GLY A 134 -12.36 21.74 25.23
C GLY A 134 -11.83 22.53 24.03
N THR A 135 -10.60 23.05 24.13
CA THR A 135 -9.94 23.79 23.04
C THR A 135 -9.12 22.92 22.10
N ARG A 136 -9.03 21.60 22.36
CA ARG A 136 -8.28 20.67 21.52
C ARG A 136 -9.16 20.14 20.39
N PRO A 137 -8.58 19.70 19.25
CA PRO A 137 -9.31 18.95 18.26
C PRO A 137 -9.99 17.72 18.87
N ASP A 138 -11.20 17.41 18.43
CA ASP A 138 -12.03 16.34 18.97
C ASP A 138 -11.34 14.98 18.79
N LEU A 139 -10.71 14.77 17.62
CA LEU A 139 -9.95 13.56 17.32
C LEU A 139 -8.77 13.38 18.28
N ALA A 140 -8.05 14.46 18.58
CA ALA A 140 -6.88 14.41 19.46
C ALA A 140 -7.28 14.03 20.88
N TRP A 141 -8.35 14.64 21.40
CA TRP A 141 -8.91 14.26 22.70
C TRP A 141 -9.36 12.79 22.72
N LEU A 142 -10.12 12.36 21.71
CA LEU A 142 -10.67 11.01 21.67
C LEU A 142 -9.56 9.95 21.60
N MET A 143 -8.51 10.22 20.82
CA MET A 143 -7.33 9.38 20.71
C MET A 143 -6.63 9.24 22.08
N ASP A 144 -6.40 10.36 22.78
CA ASP A 144 -5.77 10.36 24.11
C ASP A 144 -6.63 9.64 25.15
N ALA A 145 -7.95 9.81 25.10
CA ALA A 145 -8.90 9.15 26.00
C ALA A 145 -8.86 7.62 25.81
N ILE A 146 -8.85 7.14 24.56
CA ILE A 146 -8.70 5.72 24.22
C ILE A 146 -7.34 5.18 24.69
N GLU A 147 -6.25 5.91 24.43
CA GLU A 147 -4.91 5.51 24.84
C GLU A 147 -4.74 5.44 26.37
N THR A 148 -5.39 6.34 27.10
CA THR A 148 -5.38 6.40 28.56
C THR A 148 -6.19 5.26 29.17
N ARG A 149 -7.38 4.99 28.63
CA ARG A 149 -8.33 4.02 29.20
C ARG A 149 -7.92 2.56 28.99
N TRP A 150 -7.28 2.24 27.87
CA TRP A 150 -6.87 0.87 27.52
C TRP A 150 -5.36 0.78 27.30
N ARG A 151 -4.72 -0.29 27.79
CA ARG A 151 -3.26 -0.47 27.64
C ARG A 151 -2.85 -1.27 26.39
N GLY A 152 -3.70 -2.17 25.91
CA GLY A 152 -3.37 -3.05 24.78
C GLY A 152 -3.56 -2.39 23.41
N SER A 153 -2.58 -2.48 22.51
CA SER A 153 -2.67 -1.87 21.17
C SER A 153 -3.88 -2.38 20.36
N ARG A 154 -4.15 -3.69 20.44
CA ARG A 154 -5.29 -4.32 19.77
C ARG A 154 -6.64 -3.83 20.31
N GLN A 155 -6.76 -3.70 21.64
CA GLN A 155 -8.00 -3.21 22.27
C GLN A 155 -8.30 -1.75 21.90
N ARG A 156 -7.26 -0.93 21.73
CA ARG A 156 -7.39 0.45 21.25
C ARG A 156 -7.84 0.49 19.80
N ALA A 157 -7.19 -0.30 18.94
CA ALA A 157 -7.55 -0.40 17.53
C ALA A 157 -8.99 -0.86 17.33
N GLU A 158 -9.40 -1.97 17.96
CA GLU A 158 -10.76 -2.50 17.84
C GLU A 158 -11.85 -1.48 18.23
N ARG A 159 -11.60 -0.64 19.25
CA ARG A 159 -12.57 0.37 19.70
C ARG A 159 -12.63 1.57 18.78
N TYR A 160 -11.48 2.08 18.36
CA TYR A 160 -11.42 3.20 17.44
C TYR A 160 -11.94 2.81 16.06
N ASP A 161 -11.50 1.67 15.52
CA ASP A 161 -11.89 1.19 14.19
C ASP A 161 -13.40 0.94 14.12
N ALA A 162 -14.03 0.49 15.21
CA ALA A 162 -15.48 0.31 15.28
C ALA A 162 -16.27 1.63 15.15
N LEU A 163 -15.65 2.78 15.40
CA LEU A 163 -16.30 4.08 15.24
C LEU A 163 -16.46 4.46 13.77
N GLN A 164 -15.58 4.01 12.87
CA GLN A 164 -15.61 4.39 11.45
C GLN A 164 -15.62 5.92 11.25
N LEU A 165 -14.83 6.66 12.05
CA LEU A 165 -14.79 8.12 12.00
C LEU A 165 -14.24 8.62 10.65
N PRO A 166 -14.99 9.45 9.89
CA PRO A 166 -14.44 10.19 8.78
C PRO A 166 -13.52 11.28 9.32
N LEU A 167 -12.28 11.31 8.85
CA LEU A 167 -11.29 12.30 9.23
C LEU A 167 -11.07 13.26 8.07
N ARG A 168 -11.18 14.56 8.34
CA ARG A 168 -10.76 15.61 7.42
C ARG A 168 -9.28 15.90 7.65
N TRP A 169 -8.48 15.76 6.61
CA TRP A 169 -7.09 16.22 6.59
C TRP A 169 -6.92 17.37 5.61
N ASN A 170 -6.68 18.57 6.13
CA ASN A 170 -6.38 19.77 5.34
C ASN A 170 -4.86 19.88 5.16
N PHE A 171 -4.37 19.77 3.92
CA PHE A 171 -2.93 19.60 3.70
C PHE A 171 -2.11 20.89 3.88
N GLY A 172 -2.68 22.06 3.62
CA GLY A 172 -1.92 23.31 3.58
C GLY A 172 -0.64 23.19 2.72
N ILE A 173 0.48 23.74 3.18
CA ILE A 173 1.79 23.64 2.50
C ILE A 173 2.65 22.49 3.09
N SER A 174 2.01 21.37 3.45
CA SER A 174 2.70 20.26 4.11
C SER A 174 3.64 19.47 3.19
N THR A 175 4.78 19.04 3.73
CA THR A 175 5.72 18.11 3.09
C THR A 175 5.19 16.67 3.05
N ALA A 176 4.06 16.38 3.68
CA ALA A 176 3.37 15.09 3.56
C ALA A 176 2.65 14.93 2.20
N THR A 177 2.45 16.03 1.47
CA THR A 177 1.76 16.02 0.18
C THR A 177 2.62 15.44 -0.94
N ARG A 178 1.95 14.96 -2.00
CA ARG A 178 2.61 14.52 -3.24
C ARG A 178 3.49 15.63 -3.83
N THR A 179 3.01 16.86 -3.71
CA THR A 179 3.63 18.07 -4.24
C THR A 179 5.03 18.27 -3.68
N LEU A 180 5.20 18.12 -2.36
CA LEU A 180 6.42 18.55 -1.65
C LEU A 180 7.22 17.39 -1.04
N MET A 181 6.66 16.19 -0.91
CA MET A 181 7.36 15.06 -0.28
C MET A 181 8.56 14.61 -1.12
N ARG A 182 9.77 14.77 -0.58
CA ARG A 182 11.02 14.33 -1.20
C ARG A 182 11.94 13.70 -0.17
N LEU A 183 12.60 12.61 -0.53
CA LEU A 183 13.79 12.17 0.19
C LEU A 183 14.99 13.04 -0.21
N PRO A 184 15.88 13.37 0.73
CA PRO A 184 17.12 14.06 0.41
C PRO A 184 18.02 13.14 -0.44
N GLY A 185 18.59 13.68 -1.51
CA GLY A 185 19.53 12.99 -2.38
C GLY A 185 20.42 14.00 -3.09
N LYS A 186 21.72 13.70 -3.21
CA LYS A 186 22.69 14.56 -3.89
C LYS A 186 22.84 14.20 -5.36
N ASP A 187 22.72 12.92 -5.70
CA ASP A 187 22.95 12.43 -7.06
C ASP A 187 21.64 11.90 -7.65
N LEU A 188 21.07 12.65 -8.59
CA LEU A 188 19.90 12.21 -9.35
C LEU A 188 20.35 11.27 -10.47
N PHE A 189 19.60 10.21 -10.71
CA PHE A 189 19.75 9.46 -11.94
C PHE A 189 19.04 10.20 -13.08
N LEU A 190 19.84 10.71 -14.01
CA LEU A 190 19.36 11.45 -15.18
C LEU A 190 18.98 10.49 -16.31
N HIS A 191 17.78 10.65 -16.83
CA HIS A 191 17.21 9.86 -17.91
C HIS A 191 17.55 10.46 -19.28
N THR A 192 18.82 10.36 -19.68
CA THR A 192 19.29 10.80 -21.00
C THR A 192 19.01 9.79 -22.12
N GLU A 193 18.72 8.54 -21.75
CA GLU A 193 18.39 7.44 -22.65
C GLU A 193 16.90 7.07 -22.57
N PRO A 194 16.34 6.40 -23.60
CA PRO A 194 14.97 5.90 -23.56
C PRO A 194 14.69 5.06 -22.32
N TYR A 195 13.46 5.15 -21.81
CA TYR A 195 13.03 4.35 -20.66
C TYR A 195 13.09 2.85 -20.96
N LEU A 196 13.55 2.09 -19.98
CA LEU A 196 13.50 0.63 -20.03
C LEU A 196 12.05 0.16 -20.10
N THR A 197 11.77 -0.65 -21.11
CA THR A 197 10.48 -1.26 -21.36
C THR A 197 10.51 -2.73 -20.94
N ARG A 198 9.36 -3.41 -21.03
CA ARG A 198 9.26 -4.84 -20.71
C ARG A 198 10.27 -5.71 -21.47
N LYS A 199 10.65 -5.34 -22.70
CA LYS A 199 11.58 -6.15 -23.51
C LYS A 199 13.02 -6.13 -22.98
N ASP A 200 13.33 -5.15 -22.15
CA ASP A 200 14.67 -4.89 -21.63
C ASP A 200 14.89 -5.59 -20.28
N VAL A 201 13.88 -6.32 -19.78
CA VAL A 201 13.93 -7.03 -18.50
C VAL A 201 13.47 -8.48 -18.65
N SER A 202 14.00 -9.36 -17.78
CA SER A 202 13.59 -10.76 -17.68
C SER A 202 13.53 -11.17 -16.22
N LEU A 203 12.37 -11.69 -15.79
CA LEU A 203 12.23 -12.22 -14.44
C LEU A 203 13.05 -13.50 -14.26
N ASP A 204 13.24 -14.30 -15.32
CA ASP A 204 14.01 -15.55 -15.31
C ASP A 204 15.49 -15.32 -15.01
N ALA A 205 15.98 -14.09 -15.23
CA ALA A 205 17.35 -13.70 -14.92
C ALA A 205 17.56 -13.43 -13.43
N ILE A 206 16.50 -13.20 -12.64
CA ILE A 206 16.58 -12.79 -11.22
C ILE A 206 17.58 -13.65 -10.40
N PRO A 207 17.57 -15.00 -10.46
CA PRO A 207 18.47 -15.82 -9.66
C PRO A 207 19.96 -15.65 -10.01
N LYS A 208 20.25 -15.09 -11.19
CA LYS A 208 21.60 -14.89 -11.72
C LYS A 208 22.06 -13.43 -11.66
N LEU A 209 21.17 -12.50 -11.31
CA LEU A 209 21.52 -11.09 -11.18
C LEU A 209 22.44 -10.89 -9.97
N PRO A 210 23.38 -9.92 -10.03
CA PRO A 210 24.18 -9.57 -8.87
C PRO A 210 23.26 -9.07 -7.74
N ALA A 211 23.63 -9.39 -6.50
CA ALA A 211 22.88 -8.96 -5.33
C ALA A 211 22.70 -7.43 -5.31
N LEU A 212 21.50 -6.98 -4.99
CA LEU A 212 21.21 -5.57 -4.77
C LEU A 212 21.97 -5.10 -3.51
N PRO A 213 22.55 -3.88 -3.52
CA PRO A 213 23.07 -3.27 -2.31
C PRO A 213 21.95 -3.10 -1.27
N VAL A 214 22.18 -3.60 -0.06
CA VAL A 214 21.23 -3.53 1.06
C VAL A 214 21.90 -2.90 2.27
N ARG A 215 21.20 -1.97 2.91
CA ARG A 215 21.65 -1.31 4.14
C ARG A 215 20.53 -1.31 5.17
N LYS A 216 20.76 -1.95 6.32
CA LYS A 216 19.87 -1.82 7.48
C LYS A 216 19.91 -0.40 8.01
N LEU A 217 18.75 0.22 8.18
CA LEU A 217 18.66 1.57 8.72
C LEU A 217 18.76 1.55 10.26
N PRO A 218 19.41 2.57 10.87
CA PRO A 218 19.23 2.84 12.29
C PRO A 218 17.76 3.06 12.63
N ARG A 219 17.36 2.67 13.85
CA ARG A 219 15.95 2.75 14.31
C ARG A 219 15.29 4.11 14.06
N ALA A 220 16.02 5.21 14.31
CA ALA A 220 15.51 6.56 14.12
C ALA A 220 15.14 6.83 12.65
N LEU A 221 16.01 6.44 11.71
CA LEU A 221 15.73 6.57 10.28
C LEU A 221 14.66 5.59 9.82
N GLY A 222 14.62 4.37 10.36
CA GLY A 222 13.53 3.43 10.09
C GLY A 222 12.16 3.98 10.51
N ALA A 223 12.08 4.66 11.66
CA ALA A 223 10.86 5.33 12.10
C ALA A 223 10.43 6.47 11.16
N VAL A 224 11.38 7.28 10.70
CA VAL A 224 11.13 8.34 9.70
C VAL A 224 10.60 7.74 8.39
N MET A 225 11.23 6.68 7.89
CA MET A 225 10.78 6.06 6.63
C MET A 225 9.38 5.45 6.73
N LEU A 226 9.05 4.84 7.87
CA LEU A 226 7.69 4.34 8.10
C LEU A 226 6.66 5.46 8.22
N ALA A 227 7.00 6.58 8.86
CA ALA A 227 6.16 7.77 8.91
C ALA A 227 5.88 8.31 7.50
N LEU A 228 6.92 8.46 6.68
CA LEU A 228 6.80 8.89 5.29
C LEU A 228 5.96 7.92 4.45
N ALA A 229 6.13 6.60 4.65
CA ALA A 229 5.32 5.60 3.95
C ALA A 229 3.83 5.69 4.32
N ARG A 230 3.51 5.95 5.60
CA ARG A 230 2.13 6.20 6.04
C ARG A 230 1.56 7.47 5.42
N ASP A 231 2.30 8.58 5.46
CA ASP A 231 1.87 9.84 4.84
C ASP A 231 1.63 9.65 3.34
N THR A 232 2.57 9.02 2.64
CA THR A 232 2.49 8.78 1.19
C THR A 232 1.22 8.02 0.81
N SER A 233 0.86 7.00 1.59
CA SER A 233 -0.36 6.22 1.36
C SER A 233 -1.61 6.97 1.78
N ALA A 234 -1.59 7.60 2.97
CA ALA A 234 -2.77 8.25 3.54
C ALA A 234 -3.25 9.44 2.69
N VAL A 235 -2.34 10.26 2.14
CA VAL A 235 -2.71 11.36 1.20
C VAL A 235 -3.35 10.86 -0.11
N ARG A 236 -3.41 9.53 -0.32
CA ARG A 236 -4.01 8.86 -1.47
C ARG A 236 -5.17 7.93 -1.09
N TYR A 237 -5.80 8.14 0.07
CA TYR A 237 -6.86 7.26 0.58
C TYR A 237 -6.43 5.80 0.79
N ARG A 238 -5.13 5.56 0.97
CA ARG A 238 -4.59 4.21 1.12
C ARG A 238 -3.97 4.01 2.48
N GLU A 239 -4.08 2.79 2.97
CA GLU A 239 -3.30 2.30 4.09
C GLU A 239 -2.83 0.88 3.83
N LEU A 240 -1.73 0.50 4.50
CA LEU A 240 -1.15 -0.82 4.36
C LEU A 240 -0.78 -1.33 5.73
N HIS A 241 -1.13 -2.59 6.01
CA HIS A 241 -0.85 -3.23 7.30
C HIS A 241 0.63 -3.14 7.68
N GLY A 242 1.53 -3.37 6.72
CA GLY A 242 2.97 -3.30 6.96
C GLY A 242 3.54 -1.90 7.13
N PHE A 243 2.89 -0.85 6.62
CA PHE A 243 3.29 0.53 6.92
C PHE A 243 2.74 0.98 8.28
N THR A 244 1.47 0.67 8.55
CA THR A 244 0.80 1.02 9.80
C THR A 244 1.53 0.41 10.99
N TRP A 245 1.86 -0.88 10.92
CA TRP A 245 2.47 -1.64 12.02
C TRP A 245 3.93 -2.05 11.78
N GLY A 246 4.64 -1.38 10.87
CA GLY A 246 6.04 -1.64 10.59
C GLY A 246 6.95 -1.50 11.82
N ASP A 247 7.96 -2.36 11.93
CA ASP A 247 8.97 -2.29 12.99
C ASP A 247 10.11 -1.35 12.58
N PRO A 248 10.30 -0.19 13.24
CA PRO A 248 11.33 0.77 12.86
C PRO A 248 12.76 0.25 13.05
N ARG A 249 12.95 -0.86 13.77
CA ARG A 249 14.27 -1.50 13.96
C ARG A 249 14.67 -2.40 12.79
N HIS A 250 13.71 -2.76 11.93
CA HIS A 250 13.87 -3.72 10.84
C HIS A 250 13.40 -3.09 9.53
N VAL A 251 14.05 -1.96 9.20
CA VAL A 251 13.87 -1.26 7.93
C VAL A 251 15.18 -1.34 7.15
N TYR A 252 15.09 -1.73 5.89
CA TYR A 252 16.23 -1.95 5.00
C TYR A 252 16.08 -1.06 3.77
N GLU A 253 17.07 -0.21 3.52
CA GLU A 253 17.24 0.49 2.25
C GLU A 253 17.85 -0.48 1.24
N ILE A 254 17.25 -0.55 0.06
CA ILE A 254 17.68 -1.40 -1.05
C ILE A 254 17.87 -0.51 -2.27
N ASP A 255 19.07 -0.52 -2.84
CA ASP A 255 19.37 0.21 -4.07
C ASP A 255 19.01 -0.64 -5.29
N GLY A 256 17.99 -0.20 -6.02
CA GLY A 256 17.52 -0.85 -7.24
C GLY A 256 18.30 -0.45 -8.50
N GLY A 257 19.19 0.55 -8.40
CA GLY A 257 19.84 1.21 -9.52
C GLY A 257 18.93 2.21 -10.24
N ARG A 258 19.50 3.00 -11.15
CA ARG A 258 18.77 4.00 -11.96
C ARG A 258 17.92 4.96 -11.11
N GLY A 259 18.44 5.41 -9.97
CA GLY A 259 17.72 6.33 -9.06
C GLY A 259 16.57 5.70 -8.29
N LEU A 260 16.41 4.37 -8.35
CA LEU A 260 15.38 3.64 -7.63
C LEU A 260 15.90 3.17 -6.27
N LYS A 261 15.19 3.54 -5.20
CA LYS A 261 15.40 2.99 -3.86
C LYS A 261 14.10 2.42 -3.31
N PHE A 262 14.22 1.36 -2.55
CA PHE A 262 13.11 0.77 -1.81
C PHE A 262 13.44 0.68 -0.33
N TYR A 263 12.42 0.82 0.52
CA TYR A 263 12.57 0.66 1.96
C TYR A 263 11.69 -0.49 2.41
N LEU A 264 12.30 -1.66 2.59
CA LEU A 264 11.65 -2.88 3.05
C LEU A 264 11.48 -2.83 4.56
N SER A 265 10.27 -3.13 5.03
CA SER A 265 9.95 -3.23 6.45
C SER A 265 9.15 -4.51 6.76
N SER A 266 9.39 -5.05 7.94
CA SER A 266 8.59 -6.14 8.53
C SER A 266 7.61 -5.59 9.55
N VAL A 267 6.61 -6.40 9.94
CA VAL A 267 5.59 -6.03 10.94
C VAL A 267 6.05 -6.33 12.37
N LEU A 268 5.68 -5.44 13.30
CA LEU A 268 5.84 -5.63 14.74
C LEU A 268 5.24 -6.98 15.19
N PRO A 269 5.89 -7.74 16.10
CA PRO A 269 5.45 -9.08 16.48
C PRO A 269 3.97 -9.22 16.86
N VAL A 270 3.41 -8.25 17.60
CA VAL A 270 2.01 -8.25 18.06
C VAL A 270 0.98 -8.03 16.94
N HIS A 271 1.41 -7.54 15.78
CA HIS A 271 0.58 -7.27 14.60
C HIS A 271 0.82 -8.26 13.46
N ARG A 272 1.64 -9.29 13.65
CA ARG A 272 1.93 -10.26 12.59
C ARG A 272 0.72 -11.11 12.25
N LEU A 273 0.63 -11.49 10.98
CA LEU A 273 -0.34 -12.50 10.55
C LEU A 273 0.02 -13.86 11.19
N PRO A 274 -0.97 -14.70 11.54
CA PRO A 274 -0.72 -15.94 12.26
C PRO A 274 0.24 -16.90 11.54
N LEU A 275 0.05 -17.08 10.23
CA LEU A 275 0.84 -18.01 9.42
C LEU A 275 1.78 -17.30 8.44
N ARG A 276 1.27 -16.34 7.66
CA ARG A 276 2.06 -15.61 6.66
C ARG A 276 3.02 -14.61 7.31
N ALA A 277 4.16 -14.36 6.68
CA ALA A 277 5.01 -13.21 7.00
C ALA A 277 4.60 -12.02 6.14
N CYS A 278 4.42 -10.84 6.75
CA CYS A 278 3.98 -9.64 6.05
C CYS A 278 5.14 -8.67 5.93
N HIS A 279 5.43 -8.27 4.69
CA HIS A 279 6.48 -7.32 4.36
C HIS A 279 5.91 -6.21 3.48
N SER A 280 6.37 -4.98 3.67
CA SER A 280 6.00 -3.87 2.80
C SER A 280 7.21 -3.07 2.38
N MET A 281 7.16 -2.53 1.16
CA MET A 281 8.19 -1.64 0.63
C MET A 281 7.54 -0.35 0.13
N SER A 282 8.09 0.80 0.52
CA SER A 282 7.84 2.07 -0.17
C SER A 282 8.85 2.23 -1.31
N LEU A 283 8.40 2.64 -2.50
CA LEU A 283 9.23 2.79 -3.69
C LEU A 283 9.50 4.27 -3.99
N TRP A 284 10.76 4.60 -4.22
CA TRP A 284 11.21 5.97 -4.42
C TRP A 284 12.09 6.08 -5.66
N LYS A 285 11.74 6.98 -6.58
CA LYS A 285 12.52 7.29 -7.78
C LYS A 285 13.08 8.70 -7.64
N ASN A 286 14.40 8.84 -7.59
CA ASN A 286 15.08 10.12 -7.44
C ASN A 286 14.55 10.94 -6.24
N GLY A 287 14.20 10.24 -5.16
CA GLY A 287 13.62 10.80 -3.94
C GLY A 287 12.12 11.12 -4.00
N VAL A 288 11.43 10.88 -5.13
CA VAL A 288 9.98 11.01 -5.27
C VAL A 288 9.31 9.68 -4.93
N PRO A 289 8.26 9.63 -4.09
CA PRO A 289 7.50 8.40 -3.86
C PRO A 289 6.70 8.03 -5.11
N VAL A 290 6.98 6.85 -5.68
CA VAL A 290 6.38 6.39 -6.95
C VAL A 290 5.44 5.20 -6.80
N GLY A 291 5.46 4.52 -5.66
CA GLY A 291 4.58 3.40 -5.40
C GLY A 291 4.88 2.67 -4.10
N TYR A 292 4.24 1.53 -3.93
CA TYR A 292 4.46 0.62 -2.81
C TYR A 292 4.35 -0.85 -3.25
N PHE A 293 4.86 -1.72 -2.40
CA PHE A 293 4.74 -3.17 -2.52
C PHE A 293 4.29 -3.75 -1.19
N GLU A 294 3.39 -4.73 -1.23
CA GLU A 294 3.07 -5.59 -0.09
C GLU A 294 3.30 -7.05 -0.49
N GLY A 295 4.05 -7.77 0.33
CA GLY A 295 4.37 -9.17 0.14
C GLY A 295 3.87 -10.01 1.31
N LEU A 296 3.01 -10.98 1.03
CA LEU A 296 2.53 -11.94 2.03
C LEU A 296 3.17 -13.30 1.74
N SER A 297 4.24 -13.61 2.46
CA SER A 297 5.07 -14.79 2.24
C SER A 297 4.61 -15.99 3.06
N LEU A 298 4.69 -17.17 2.45
CA LEU A 298 4.41 -18.46 3.06
C LEU A 298 5.34 -19.51 2.42
N PHE A 299 6.29 -20.05 3.19
CA PHE A 299 7.38 -20.88 2.67
C PHE A 299 8.21 -20.14 1.58
N GLU A 300 8.23 -20.68 0.36
CA GLU A 300 8.86 -20.10 -0.84
C GLU A 300 7.89 -19.28 -1.71
N ARG A 301 6.60 -19.29 -1.36
CA ARG A 301 5.54 -18.54 -2.06
C ARG A 301 5.35 -17.15 -1.46
N MET A 302 5.03 -16.19 -2.32
CA MET A 302 4.61 -14.84 -1.94
C MET A 302 3.39 -14.40 -2.75
N GLU A 303 2.37 -13.90 -2.08
CA GLU A 303 1.36 -13.02 -2.71
C GLU A 303 1.98 -11.64 -2.87
N ALA A 304 2.09 -11.17 -4.11
CA ALA A 304 2.88 -10.01 -4.50
C ALA A 304 1.96 -8.85 -4.92
N GLY A 305 1.74 -7.90 -4.02
CA GLY A 305 0.94 -6.70 -4.28
C GLY A 305 1.77 -5.49 -4.66
N PHE A 306 2.09 -5.37 -5.95
CA PHE A 306 2.82 -4.24 -6.50
C PHE A 306 1.88 -3.14 -7.01
N ASN A 307 2.10 -1.90 -6.57
CA ASN A 307 1.31 -0.75 -6.97
C ASN A 307 2.22 0.44 -7.31
N LEU A 308 2.12 0.93 -8.54
CA LEU A 308 2.63 2.25 -8.91
C LEU A 308 1.49 3.26 -8.95
N TYR A 309 1.76 4.46 -8.46
CA TYR A 309 0.83 5.58 -8.61
C TYR A 309 0.70 5.95 -10.09
N TYR A 310 -0.50 6.34 -10.51
CA TYR A 310 -0.86 6.53 -11.92
C TYR A 310 0.14 7.37 -12.70
N THR A 311 0.59 8.47 -12.10
CA THR A 311 1.62 9.39 -12.60
C THR A 311 2.82 8.67 -13.20
N PHE A 312 3.28 7.60 -12.55
CA PHE A 312 4.57 6.97 -12.84
C PHE A 312 4.44 5.67 -13.63
N ARG A 313 3.22 5.22 -13.96
CA ARG A 313 3.00 3.97 -14.72
C ARG A 313 3.59 4.01 -16.13
N ALA A 314 3.72 5.20 -16.71
CA ALA A 314 4.36 5.42 -18.01
C ALA A 314 5.91 5.37 -17.97
N GLY A 315 6.51 5.27 -16.78
CA GLY A 315 7.95 5.14 -16.60
C GLY A 315 8.45 3.72 -16.78
N GLU A 316 9.53 3.36 -16.08
CA GLU A 316 10.23 2.07 -16.20
C GLU A 316 9.56 0.94 -15.40
N THR A 317 8.23 0.81 -15.49
CA THR A 317 7.40 -0.05 -14.62
C THR A 317 7.90 -1.50 -14.55
N ALA A 318 8.27 -2.10 -15.68
CA ALA A 318 8.76 -3.48 -15.73
C ALA A 318 10.12 -3.65 -15.02
N TYR A 319 10.99 -2.64 -15.10
CA TYR A 319 12.26 -2.61 -14.38
C TYR A 319 12.04 -2.48 -12.86
N LEU A 320 11.17 -1.54 -12.44
CA LEU A 320 10.81 -1.36 -11.03
C LEU A 320 10.28 -2.67 -10.44
N TYR A 321 9.35 -3.32 -11.14
CA TYR A 321 8.77 -4.59 -10.70
C TYR A 321 9.83 -5.70 -10.60
N THR A 322 10.68 -5.85 -11.60
CA THR A 322 11.77 -6.85 -11.60
C THR A 322 12.70 -6.65 -10.42
N LYS A 323 13.05 -5.40 -10.08
CA LYS A 323 13.92 -5.07 -8.95
C LYS A 323 13.26 -5.34 -7.59
N VAL A 324 11.96 -5.12 -7.46
CA VAL A 324 11.19 -5.52 -6.28
C VAL A 324 11.21 -7.04 -6.11
N LEU A 325 10.94 -7.81 -7.17
CA LEU A 325 10.98 -9.28 -7.09
C LEU A 325 12.38 -9.81 -6.80
N GLN A 326 13.42 -9.18 -7.38
CA GLN A 326 14.82 -9.48 -7.07
C GLN A 326 15.11 -9.26 -5.57
N ALA A 327 14.64 -8.15 -4.99
CA ALA A 327 14.78 -7.87 -3.57
C ALA A 327 14.04 -8.92 -2.71
N CYS A 328 12.81 -9.31 -3.07
CA CYS A 328 12.07 -10.36 -2.37
C CYS A 328 12.77 -11.73 -2.44
N HIS A 329 13.31 -12.10 -3.59
CA HIS A 329 14.09 -13.33 -3.74
C HIS A 329 15.34 -13.29 -2.85
N GLN A 330 16.13 -12.21 -2.94
CA GLN A 330 17.37 -12.03 -2.18
C GLN A 330 17.15 -11.99 -0.67
N MET A 331 16.16 -11.23 -0.20
CA MET A 331 15.96 -10.96 1.24
C MET A 331 15.13 -12.03 1.93
N LEU A 332 14.17 -12.64 1.22
CA LEU A 332 13.15 -13.49 1.82
C LEU A 332 13.21 -14.94 1.31
N GLY A 333 14.02 -15.22 0.28
CA GLY A 333 14.15 -16.55 -0.32
C GLY A 333 12.89 -16.99 -1.08
N VAL A 334 12.13 -16.03 -1.63
CA VAL A 334 10.92 -16.31 -2.41
C VAL A 334 11.29 -16.81 -3.80
N THR A 335 10.61 -17.83 -4.27
CA THR A 335 10.81 -18.43 -5.61
C THR A 335 9.52 -18.55 -6.40
N THR A 336 8.37 -18.42 -5.75
CA THR A 336 7.03 -18.47 -6.37
C THR A 336 6.28 -17.19 -6.02
N PHE A 337 5.91 -16.42 -7.04
CA PHE A 337 5.13 -15.19 -6.89
C PHE A 337 3.72 -15.41 -7.41
N THR A 338 2.72 -15.08 -6.60
CA THR A 338 1.31 -15.16 -6.98
C THR A 338 0.65 -13.80 -6.92
N LEU A 339 -0.25 -13.53 -7.85
CA LEU A 339 -1.05 -12.31 -7.93
C LEU A 339 -2.49 -12.66 -7.59
N ASP A 340 -3.11 -11.84 -6.75
CA ASP A 340 -4.53 -11.95 -6.45
C ASP A 340 -5.35 -11.52 -7.69
N PRO A 341 -6.47 -12.20 -8.02
CA PRO A 341 -7.36 -11.81 -9.11
C PRO A 341 -7.73 -10.31 -9.11
N TYR A 342 -7.96 -9.72 -7.94
CA TYR A 342 -8.30 -8.30 -7.80
C TYR A 342 -7.20 -7.39 -8.35
N GLN A 343 -5.93 -7.78 -8.20
CA GLN A 343 -4.78 -7.00 -8.68
C GLN A 343 -4.63 -7.00 -10.20
N VAL A 344 -5.23 -7.98 -10.88
CA VAL A 344 -5.19 -8.10 -12.34
C VAL A 344 -6.50 -7.67 -13.01
N GLY A 345 -7.54 -7.34 -12.23
CA GLY A 345 -8.78 -6.73 -12.73
C GLY A 345 -10.08 -7.44 -12.37
N HIS A 346 -10.05 -8.51 -11.57
CA HIS A 346 -11.28 -9.18 -11.11
C HIS A 346 -12.02 -8.30 -10.10
N GLU A 347 -13.27 -7.95 -10.39
CA GLU A 347 -14.06 -7.00 -9.56
C GLU A 347 -13.35 -5.65 -9.35
N ASN A 348 -12.41 -5.31 -10.24
CA ASN A 348 -11.60 -4.10 -10.20
C ASN A 348 -11.51 -3.51 -11.61
N GLU A 349 -12.41 -2.57 -11.91
CA GLU A 349 -12.47 -1.94 -13.24
C GLU A 349 -11.18 -1.18 -13.60
N GLU A 350 -10.51 -0.59 -12.61
CA GLU A 350 -9.22 0.08 -12.81
C GLU A 350 -8.14 -0.92 -13.25
N GLY A 351 -8.04 -2.05 -12.53
CA GLY A 351 -7.12 -3.13 -12.87
C GLY A 351 -7.39 -3.67 -14.27
N LEU A 352 -8.66 -3.85 -14.63
CA LEU A 352 -9.09 -4.32 -15.95
C LEU A 352 -8.72 -3.32 -17.07
N ALA A 353 -8.97 -2.01 -16.85
CA ALA A 353 -8.69 -0.95 -17.81
C ALA A 353 -7.18 -0.71 -18.00
N SER A 354 -6.37 -0.93 -16.96
CA SER A 354 -4.92 -0.71 -16.98
C SER A 354 -4.14 -1.70 -17.87
N GLY A 355 -4.77 -2.82 -18.28
CA GLY A 355 -4.09 -3.90 -19.00
C GLY A 355 -3.16 -4.74 -18.12
N ALA A 356 -3.37 -4.73 -16.79
CA ALA A 356 -2.55 -5.44 -15.81
C ALA A 356 -2.35 -6.92 -16.15
N PHE A 357 -3.41 -7.63 -16.55
CA PHE A 357 -3.33 -9.03 -16.98
C PHE A 357 -2.23 -9.25 -18.03
N TRP A 358 -2.26 -8.48 -19.12
CA TRP A 358 -1.28 -8.61 -20.20
C TRP A 358 0.11 -8.14 -19.81
N PHE A 359 0.22 -7.16 -18.90
CA PHE A 359 1.50 -6.75 -18.33
C PHE A 359 2.18 -7.94 -17.63
N TYR A 360 1.50 -8.58 -16.68
CA TYR A 360 2.05 -9.73 -15.94
C TYR A 360 2.24 -10.95 -16.83
N ARG A 361 1.28 -11.25 -17.73
CA ARG A 361 1.42 -12.36 -18.68
C ARG A 361 2.68 -12.22 -19.54
N LYS A 362 2.96 -11.03 -20.07
CA LYS A 362 4.16 -10.76 -20.88
C LYS A 362 5.47 -10.82 -20.08
N LEU A 363 5.40 -10.73 -18.76
CA LEU A 363 6.54 -10.93 -17.84
C LEU A 363 6.77 -12.41 -17.48
N GLY A 364 5.89 -13.31 -17.90
CA GLY A 364 6.03 -14.76 -17.70
C GLY A 364 4.99 -15.38 -16.79
N TYR A 365 4.07 -14.60 -16.21
CA TYR A 365 3.01 -15.16 -15.36
C TYR A 365 2.06 -16.03 -16.17
N ARG A 366 1.51 -17.06 -15.51
CA ARG A 366 0.44 -17.92 -16.04
C ARG A 366 -0.74 -17.94 -15.08
N SER A 367 -1.95 -18.13 -15.59
CA SER A 367 -3.09 -18.43 -14.70
C SER A 367 -2.90 -19.79 -14.03
N THR A 368 -3.31 -19.93 -12.78
CA THR A 368 -3.36 -21.22 -12.09
C THR A 368 -4.48 -22.13 -12.62
N ASP A 369 -5.46 -21.57 -13.32
CA ASP A 369 -6.57 -22.32 -13.93
C ASP A 369 -6.22 -22.82 -15.36
N PRO A 370 -6.32 -24.14 -15.63
CA PRO A 370 -6.02 -24.72 -16.95
C PRO A 370 -6.88 -24.17 -18.11
N ALA A 371 -8.17 -23.91 -17.89
CA ALA A 371 -9.06 -23.40 -18.92
C ALA A 371 -8.73 -21.95 -19.27
N ILE A 372 -8.41 -21.13 -18.27
CA ILE A 372 -7.95 -19.74 -18.50
C ILE A 372 -6.59 -19.73 -19.20
N ARG A 373 -5.68 -20.67 -18.88
CA ARG A 373 -4.42 -20.82 -19.64
C ARG A 373 -4.67 -21.11 -21.12
N ALA A 374 -5.58 -22.04 -21.42
CA ALA A 374 -5.93 -22.37 -22.80
C ALA A 374 -6.56 -21.17 -23.54
N LEU A 375 -7.40 -20.38 -22.87
CA LEU A 375 -7.95 -19.14 -23.42
C LEU A 375 -6.85 -18.10 -23.68
N THR A 376 -5.92 -17.95 -22.73
CA THR A 376 -4.79 -17.01 -22.86
C THR A 376 -3.97 -17.30 -24.12
N VAL A 377 -3.64 -18.58 -24.39
CA VAL A 377 -2.89 -18.98 -25.59
C VAL A 377 -3.64 -18.63 -26.89
N LYS A 378 -4.97 -18.79 -26.91
CA LYS A 378 -5.81 -18.40 -28.06
C LYS A 378 -5.77 -16.89 -28.30
N GLU A 379 -5.84 -16.10 -27.23
CA GLU A 379 -5.74 -14.65 -27.29
C GLU A 379 -4.34 -14.18 -27.73
N GLU A 380 -3.28 -14.82 -27.25
CA GLU A 380 -1.91 -14.56 -27.69
C GLU A 380 -1.73 -14.82 -29.19
N ALA A 381 -2.32 -15.89 -29.73
CA ALA A 381 -2.30 -16.17 -31.16
C ALA A 381 -3.02 -15.07 -31.98
N ARG A 382 -4.13 -14.53 -31.48
CA ARG A 382 -4.85 -13.41 -32.11
C ARG A 382 -4.02 -12.13 -32.10
N ILE A 383 -3.45 -11.77 -30.95
CA ILE A 383 -2.55 -10.61 -30.79
C ILE A 383 -1.34 -10.72 -31.72
N LYS A 384 -0.77 -11.93 -31.86
CA LYS A 384 0.37 -12.16 -32.77
C LYS A 384 -0.01 -12.00 -34.24
N LYS A 385 -1.24 -12.37 -34.62
CA LYS A 385 -1.74 -12.27 -35.99
C LYS A 385 -2.10 -10.83 -36.40
N ASP A 386 -2.60 -10.03 -35.46
CA ASP A 386 -2.97 -8.63 -35.70
C ASP A 386 -2.53 -7.74 -34.54
N ALA A 387 -1.53 -6.88 -34.78
CA ALA A 387 -1.01 -5.95 -33.77
C ALA A 387 -2.06 -4.90 -33.29
N ARG A 388 -3.12 -4.67 -34.08
CA ARG A 388 -4.23 -3.77 -33.70
C ARG A 388 -5.29 -4.46 -32.86
N TYR A 389 -5.29 -5.79 -32.81
CA TYR A 389 -6.23 -6.55 -32.00
C TYR A 389 -6.11 -6.18 -30.52
N ARG A 390 -7.26 -6.05 -29.86
CA ARG A 390 -7.38 -5.88 -28.42
C ARG A 390 -8.35 -6.93 -27.90
N THR A 391 -7.95 -7.64 -26.86
CA THR A 391 -8.82 -8.61 -26.17
C THR A 391 -10.09 -7.90 -25.71
N PRO A 392 -11.29 -8.38 -26.10
CA PRO A 392 -12.55 -7.80 -25.66
C PRO A 392 -12.68 -7.81 -24.13
N VAL A 393 -13.38 -6.82 -23.57
CA VAL A 393 -13.55 -6.67 -22.11
C VAL A 393 -14.14 -7.92 -21.46
N GLU A 394 -15.12 -8.58 -22.08
CA GLU A 394 -15.71 -9.82 -21.54
C GLU A 394 -14.70 -10.97 -21.48
N THR A 395 -13.81 -11.04 -22.47
CA THR A 395 -12.71 -12.00 -22.47
C THR A 395 -11.70 -11.64 -21.38
N LEU A 396 -11.37 -10.36 -21.19
CA LEU A 396 -10.51 -9.93 -20.09
C LEU A 396 -11.10 -10.28 -18.72
N ARG A 397 -12.41 -10.08 -18.50
CA ARG A 397 -13.09 -10.48 -17.25
C ARG A 397 -12.95 -11.97 -16.96
N THR A 398 -12.97 -12.80 -18.00
CA THR A 398 -12.73 -14.24 -17.87
C THR A 398 -11.25 -14.53 -17.54
N LEU A 399 -10.32 -13.84 -18.22
CA LEU A 399 -8.88 -14.04 -18.03
C LEU A 399 -8.40 -13.68 -16.63
N VAL A 400 -9.02 -12.69 -15.99
CA VAL A 400 -8.63 -12.21 -14.65
C VAL A 400 -9.28 -13.00 -13.50
N ALA A 401 -10.18 -13.94 -13.79
CA ALA A 401 -11.00 -14.61 -12.78
C ALA A 401 -10.24 -15.60 -11.86
N ALA A 402 -8.99 -15.94 -12.20
CA ALA A 402 -8.16 -16.84 -11.41
C ALA A 402 -6.80 -16.22 -11.09
N PRO A 403 -6.14 -16.63 -9.98
CA PRO A 403 -4.82 -16.17 -9.64
C PRO A 403 -3.81 -16.38 -10.78
N MET A 404 -2.84 -15.48 -10.87
CA MET A 404 -1.68 -15.67 -11.72
C MET A 404 -0.48 -16.08 -10.88
N VAL A 405 0.36 -16.95 -11.40
CA VAL A 405 1.58 -17.43 -10.75
C VAL A 405 2.78 -17.29 -11.68
N TYR A 406 3.91 -16.95 -11.10
CA TYR A 406 5.21 -16.97 -11.73
C TYR A 406 6.20 -17.70 -10.81
N GLU A 407 6.93 -18.65 -11.39
CA GLU A 407 7.85 -19.53 -10.69
C GLU A 407 9.24 -19.32 -11.28
N LEU A 408 10.22 -19.02 -10.42
CA LEU A 408 11.60 -18.83 -10.89
C LEU A 408 12.13 -20.14 -11.51
N PRO A 409 12.94 -20.06 -12.57
CA PRO A 409 13.53 -21.24 -13.20
C PRO A 409 14.31 -22.11 -12.20
N GLY A 410 14.18 -23.44 -12.30
CA GLY A 410 14.90 -24.39 -11.45
C GLY A 410 14.18 -24.77 -10.15
N HIS A 411 12.94 -24.34 -9.96
CA HIS A 411 12.10 -24.70 -8.80
C HIS A 411 10.88 -25.55 -9.21
N GLU A 412 10.27 -26.24 -8.24
CA GLU A 412 9.08 -27.07 -8.45
C GLU A 412 7.92 -26.23 -8.98
N THR A 413 7.32 -26.67 -10.09
CA THR A 413 6.24 -25.95 -10.77
C THR A 413 4.87 -26.53 -10.43
N GLY A 414 3.91 -25.69 -10.06
CA GLY A 414 2.49 -26.02 -9.96
C GLY A 414 2.01 -26.41 -8.56
N ASP A 415 2.91 -26.59 -7.59
CA ASP A 415 2.56 -27.00 -6.22
C ASP A 415 1.50 -26.10 -5.55
N TRP A 416 1.59 -24.80 -5.86
CA TRP A 416 0.76 -23.75 -5.31
C TRP A 416 -0.47 -23.41 -6.17
N ASP A 417 -0.65 -24.03 -7.34
CA ASP A 417 -1.72 -23.64 -8.30
C ASP A 417 -3.12 -23.73 -7.68
N GLN A 418 -3.34 -24.75 -6.85
CA GLN A 418 -4.64 -25.01 -6.23
C GLN A 418 -4.74 -24.51 -4.78
N PHE A 419 -3.67 -23.91 -4.25
CA PHE A 419 -3.62 -23.49 -2.86
C PHE A 419 -4.37 -22.18 -2.63
N GLN A 420 -5.22 -22.14 -1.60
CA GLN A 420 -5.81 -20.92 -1.07
C GLN A 420 -5.76 -20.91 0.46
N LEU A 421 -5.17 -19.87 1.05
CA LEU A 421 -5.08 -19.74 2.51
C LEU A 421 -6.47 -19.72 3.18
N ARG A 422 -7.47 -19.12 2.52
CA ARG A 422 -8.86 -19.09 3.00
C ARG A 422 -9.45 -20.49 3.19
N ARG A 423 -9.14 -21.45 2.31
CA ARG A 423 -9.60 -22.84 2.45
C ARG A 423 -9.03 -23.51 3.69
N LEU A 424 -7.74 -23.31 3.95
CA LEU A 424 -7.11 -23.77 5.18
C LEU A 424 -7.82 -23.21 6.41
N GLY A 425 -8.09 -21.89 6.42
CA GLY A 425 -8.81 -21.24 7.52
C GLY A 425 -10.21 -21.82 7.74
N LEU A 426 -10.99 -21.98 6.66
CA LEU A 426 -12.35 -22.54 6.74
C LEU A 426 -12.37 -24.01 7.19
N ARG A 427 -11.45 -24.83 6.69
CA ARG A 427 -11.35 -26.26 7.04
C ARG A 427 -10.88 -26.51 8.47
N THR A 428 -10.28 -25.51 9.10
CA THR A 428 -9.75 -25.60 10.47
C THR A 428 -10.50 -24.70 11.45
N ALA A 429 -11.68 -24.21 11.06
CA ALA A 429 -12.51 -23.31 11.86
C ALA A 429 -13.09 -23.99 13.11
N ASP A 430 -13.09 -25.33 13.15
CA ASP A 430 -13.41 -26.15 14.33
C ASP A 430 -12.31 -26.15 15.40
N GLY A 431 -11.20 -25.43 15.17
CA GLY A 431 -10.05 -25.38 16.07
C GLY A 431 -8.98 -26.43 15.78
N SER A 432 -9.13 -27.23 14.71
CA SER A 432 -8.16 -28.25 14.28
C SER A 432 -6.93 -27.66 13.56
N ALA A 433 -6.77 -26.33 13.57
CA ALA A 433 -5.67 -25.66 12.87
C ALA A 433 -4.31 -26.24 13.27
N PRO A 434 -3.43 -26.55 12.29
CA PRO A 434 -2.15 -27.16 12.58
C PRO A 434 -1.31 -26.20 13.43
N LYS A 435 -0.85 -26.68 14.59
CA LYS A 435 0.04 -25.92 15.46
C LYS A 435 1.36 -25.72 14.75
N LEU A 436 1.91 -24.50 14.83
CA LEU A 436 3.27 -24.25 14.35
C LEU A 436 4.25 -25.18 15.09
N PRO A 437 5.09 -25.94 14.36
CA PRO A 437 6.23 -26.63 14.93
C PRO A 437 7.01 -25.70 15.87
N ARG A 438 7.52 -26.24 17.00
CA ARG A 438 8.15 -25.43 18.06
C ARG A 438 9.26 -24.50 17.53
N ALA A 439 10.06 -24.96 16.57
CA ALA A 439 11.10 -24.16 15.95
C ALA A 439 10.53 -22.98 15.14
N LEU A 440 9.45 -23.21 14.39
CA LEU A 440 8.73 -22.17 13.64
C LEU A 440 8.05 -21.18 14.57
N GLY A 441 7.38 -21.64 15.62
CA GLY A 441 6.78 -20.76 16.63
C GLY A 441 7.81 -19.86 17.31
N LYS A 442 8.98 -20.40 17.68
CA LYS A 442 10.10 -19.60 18.21
C LYS A 442 10.59 -18.57 17.20
N ALA A 443 10.80 -18.97 15.95
CA ALA A 443 11.26 -18.06 14.90
C ALA A 443 10.25 -16.95 14.59
N LYS A 444 8.95 -17.28 14.55
CA LYS A 444 7.84 -16.33 14.36
C LYS A 444 7.76 -15.29 15.48
N ALA A 445 8.26 -15.60 16.68
CA ALA A 445 8.33 -14.65 17.80
C ALA A 445 9.59 -13.78 17.79
N THR A 446 10.59 -14.08 16.95
CA THR A 446 11.83 -13.27 16.87
C THR A 446 11.59 -11.92 16.17
N PRO A 447 12.50 -10.93 16.28
CA PRO A 447 12.25 -9.61 15.70
C PRO A 447 12.09 -9.57 14.17
N GLU A 448 12.51 -10.60 13.42
CA GLU A 448 12.41 -10.67 11.96
C GLU A 448 11.76 -11.99 11.51
N GLU A 449 11.02 -11.96 10.39
CA GLU A 449 10.36 -13.15 9.85
C GLU A 449 11.19 -13.88 8.78
N ILE A 450 12.41 -13.40 8.47
CA ILE A 450 13.31 -14.00 7.48
C ILE A 450 13.68 -15.43 7.90
N ARG A 451 14.20 -15.60 9.12
CA ARG A 451 14.52 -16.92 9.68
C ARG A 451 13.29 -17.82 9.81
N TYR A 452 12.12 -17.24 10.07
CA TYR A 452 10.86 -17.98 10.09
C TYR A 452 10.58 -18.59 8.72
N LEU A 453 10.68 -17.80 7.64
CA LEU A 453 10.50 -18.28 6.27
C LEU A 453 11.56 -19.32 5.85
N GLU A 454 12.83 -19.12 6.23
CA GLU A 454 13.90 -20.10 5.99
C GLU A 454 13.61 -21.45 6.63
N LEU A 455 13.17 -21.46 7.89
CA LEU A 455 12.83 -22.69 8.59
C LEU A 455 11.57 -23.33 8.01
N MET A 456 10.57 -22.53 7.62
CA MET A 456 9.36 -23.04 6.96
C MET A 456 9.74 -23.83 5.71
N ARG A 457 10.57 -23.27 4.82
CA ARG A 457 11.02 -23.94 3.58
C ARG A 457 11.74 -25.27 3.82
N LYS A 458 12.40 -25.43 4.97
CA LYS A 458 13.11 -26.67 5.34
C LYS A 458 12.18 -27.73 5.95
N ASP A 459 10.98 -27.35 6.39
CA ASP A 459 10.02 -28.27 7.02
C ASP A 459 9.04 -28.82 5.96
N SER A 460 9.49 -29.85 5.23
CA SER A 460 8.71 -30.47 4.15
C SER A 460 7.41 -31.09 4.64
N ARG A 461 7.39 -31.66 5.86
CA ARG A 461 6.20 -32.25 6.46
C ARG A 461 5.15 -31.17 6.74
N PHE A 462 5.55 -30.06 7.36
CA PHE A 462 4.64 -28.96 7.63
C PHE A 462 4.16 -28.32 6.32
N ARG A 463 5.05 -28.17 5.31
CA ARG A 463 4.66 -27.66 3.98
C ARG A 463 3.57 -28.51 3.34
N GLN A 464 3.73 -29.83 3.30
CA GLN A 464 2.73 -30.73 2.71
C GLN A 464 1.39 -30.66 3.46
N GLN A 465 1.42 -30.68 4.79
CA GLN A 465 0.20 -30.52 5.60
C GLN A 465 -0.55 -29.22 5.28
N ILE A 466 0.17 -28.10 5.15
CA ILE A 466 -0.43 -26.81 4.80
C ILE A 466 -1.00 -26.82 3.38
N LEU A 467 -0.29 -27.42 2.41
CA LEU A 467 -0.78 -27.56 1.03
C LEU A 467 -2.05 -28.39 0.96
N GLU A 468 -2.11 -29.53 1.63
CA GLU A 468 -3.28 -30.42 1.67
C GLU A 468 -4.53 -29.71 2.22
N LEU A 469 -4.36 -28.89 3.26
CA LEU A 469 -5.44 -28.11 3.86
C LEU A 469 -5.88 -26.93 2.98
N GLY A 470 -4.98 -26.38 2.16
CA GLY A 470 -5.27 -25.24 1.29
C GLY A 470 -5.80 -25.62 -0.11
N ARG A 471 -5.76 -26.89 -0.47
CA ARG A 471 -6.28 -27.42 -1.75
C ARG A 471 -7.81 -27.66 -1.69
N PRO A 472 -8.49 -27.72 -2.86
CA PRO A 472 -9.92 -28.03 -2.97
C PRO A 472 -10.34 -29.30 -2.25
#